data_AF-A0A2D4PNU0-F1
#
_entry.id   AF-A0A2D4PNU0-F1
#
_cell.length_a   1.000
_cell.length_b   1.000
_cell.length_c   1.000
_cell.angle_alpha   90.00
_cell.angle_beta   90.00
_cell.angle_gamma   90.00
#
_symmetry.space_group_name_H-M   'P 1'
#
loop_
_entity.id
_entity.type
_entity.pdbx_description
1 polymer ?
#
loop_
_entity_poly.entity_id
_entity_poly.type
_entity_poly.pdbx_seq_one_letter_code
_entity_poly.pdbx_strand_id
1 'polypeptide(L)'
;MTATTRGSPVGGNDSQGQAPDGQSQPPIQQNQTSSPDSSNENSPATPPDEQGQGDAPPQLEDEEPAFPHTDLAKLDDMINRPRWVVPVLPKGELEVLLEAAIDLSKKGLDVKSEACQRFFRDGLTISFTKILTDEAVSGWKFEIHRCIINNTHRLVELCVAKLAQDWFPLLELLAMALNPHCKFHLYNGTRPSETVPAGAQLAEDELYARPPDPRSPKGWLVDLINKFGTLNGFQILHDRFMNGSALNVQIIAALIKPFGQCYEFLTLHTVKKYFLPIIEMVPQFLENLTDDELKKEAKNEAK
;
A
#
# COMPACT_ATOMS: atom_id res chain seq x y z
N MET A 1 44.01 -23.62 -41.59
CA MET A 1 42.58 -23.92 -41.82
C MET A 1 41.82 -22.62 -41.59
N THR A 2 41.65 -21.78 -42.62
CA THR A 2 40.37 -21.57 -43.38
C THR A 2 39.20 -21.22 -42.44
N ALA A 3 38.93 -19.94 -42.17
CA ALA A 3 38.26 -18.91 -43.00
C ALA A 3 36.72 -18.91 -42.87
N THR A 4 36.23 -17.73 -42.46
CA THR A 4 34.87 -17.24 -42.24
C THR A 4 33.96 -17.27 -43.47
N THR A 5 32.63 -17.36 -43.30
CA THR A 5 31.63 -16.55 -44.06
C THR A 5 30.19 -16.65 -43.51
N ARG A 6 29.50 -15.51 -43.59
CA ARG A 6 28.09 -15.20 -43.28
C ARG A 6 27.10 -15.79 -44.31
N GLY A 7 25.83 -15.91 -43.92
CA GLY A 7 24.68 -15.85 -44.84
C GLY A 7 23.33 -16.06 -44.16
N SER A 8 22.47 -15.02 -44.16
CA SER A 8 21.01 -15.10 -43.94
C SER A 8 20.31 -14.55 -45.21
N PRO A 9 18.96 -14.59 -45.35
CA PRO A 9 18.31 -15.27 -46.47
C PRO A 9 17.65 -14.32 -47.48
N VAL A 10 17.35 -14.86 -48.66
CA VAL A 10 16.48 -14.32 -49.73
C VAL A 10 15.73 -15.56 -50.24
N GLY A 11 14.44 -15.62 -50.57
CA GLY A 11 13.36 -14.69 -50.86
C GLY A 11 12.36 -15.49 -51.72
N GLY A 12 11.07 -15.13 -51.78
CA GLY A 12 10.14 -15.83 -52.66
C GLY A 12 8.66 -15.54 -52.42
N ASN A 13 8.15 -14.62 -53.22
CA ASN A 13 6.80 -14.06 -53.31
C ASN A 13 5.82 -15.03 -54.03
N ASP A 14 4.51 -14.97 -53.74
CA ASP A 14 3.46 -14.44 -54.65
C ASP A 14 2.01 -14.95 -54.37
N SER A 15 1.14 -13.97 -54.09
CA SER A 15 -0.11 -13.67 -54.82
C SER A 15 -1.45 -14.41 -54.59
N GLN A 16 -2.52 -13.58 -54.57
CA GLN A 16 -3.98 -13.80 -54.74
C GLN A 16 -4.77 -14.28 -53.51
N GLY A 17 -5.90 -13.71 -53.09
CA GLY A 17 -6.72 -12.61 -53.60
C GLY A 17 -8.05 -12.51 -52.81
N GLN A 18 -8.70 -11.35 -52.94
CA GLN A 18 -10.14 -11.06 -52.72
C GLN A 18 -10.75 -11.00 -51.31
N ALA A 19 -11.11 -9.78 -50.92
CA ALA A 19 -12.21 -9.43 -50.02
C ALA A 19 -13.53 -9.30 -50.79
N PRO A 20 -14.68 -9.29 -50.09
CA PRO A 20 -15.79 -8.47 -50.50
C PRO A 20 -16.31 -7.55 -49.39
N ASP A 21 -16.66 -6.33 -49.83
CA ASP A 21 -17.48 -5.31 -49.19
C ASP A 21 -18.87 -5.81 -48.77
N GLY A 22 -19.41 -5.17 -47.73
CA GLY A 22 -20.80 -5.34 -47.31
C GLY A 22 -21.27 -4.21 -46.39
N GLN A 23 -21.67 -3.10 -47.00
CA GLN A 23 -22.41 -1.98 -46.40
C GLN A 23 -23.71 -2.45 -45.71
N SER A 24 -24.11 -1.81 -44.60
CA SER A 24 -25.51 -1.41 -44.32
C SER A 24 -25.67 -0.63 -43.00
N GLN A 25 -26.12 0.62 -43.14
CA GLN A 25 -26.86 1.49 -42.21
C GLN A 25 -28.03 2.09 -43.05
N PRO A 26 -29.05 2.81 -42.52
CA PRO A 26 -29.65 2.93 -41.19
C PRO A 26 -31.21 2.75 -41.31
N PRO A 27 -32.16 3.30 -40.50
CA PRO A 27 -32.33 4.73 -40.23
C PRO A 27 -32.74 5.15 -38.80
N ILE A 28 -32.40 6.41 -38.53
CA ILE A 28 -32.84 7.30 -37.46
C ILE A 28 -34.30 7.72 -37.69
N GLN A 29 -35.11 7.81 -36.62
CA GLN A 29 -36.36 8.58 -36.63
C GLN A 29 -36.19 9.87 -35.82
N GLN A 30 -36.36 10.99 -36.53
CA GLN A 30 -36.63 12.34 -36.03
C GLN A 30 -38.15 12.57 -35.96
N ASN A 31 -38.61 13.22 -34.90
CA ASN A 31 -39.58 14.35 -34.96
C ASN A 31 -39.65 14.96 -33.54
N GLN A 32 -39.09 16.17 -33.32
CA GLN A 32 -39.64 17.51 -33.58
C GLN A 32 -40.75 17.94 -32.60
N THR A 33 -40.37 18.94 -31.76
CA THR A 33 -41.09 20.17 -31.36
C THR A 33 -42.53 20.04 -30.83
N SER A 34 -42.93 20.63 -29.68
CA SER A 34 -43.07 22.08 -29.44
C SER A 34 -43.49 22.36 -27.98
N SER A 35 -42.97 23.44 -27.38
CA SER A 35 -43.65 24.24 -26.31
C SER A 35 -44.44 25.39 -26.99
N PRO A 36 -45.20 26.32 -26.33
CA PRO A 36 -45.43 26.58 -24.90
C PRO A 36 -46.89 26.98 -24.51
N ASP A 37 -47.05 27.39 -23.24
CA ASP A 37 -47.87 28.51 -22.71
C ASP A 37 -49.20 28.32 -21.94
N SER A 38 -49.11 28.69 -20.66
CA SER A 38 -49.91 29.71 -19.92
C SER A 38 -51.34 29.45 -19.36
N SER A 39 -51.41 29.60 -18.01
CA SER A 39 -52.40 30.31 -17.14
C SER A 39 -53.89 29.86 -17.14
N ASN A 40 -54.72 29.98 -16.09
CA ASN A 40 -54.67 30.60 -14.75
C ASN A 40 -55.79 29.99 -13.86
N GLU A 41 -55.63 30.13 -12.54
CA GLU A 41 -56.66 30.34 -11.47
C GLU A 41 -57.89 29.41 -11.32
N ASN A 42 -58.07 28.80 -10.13
CA ASN A 42 -58.77 29.43 -8.99
C ASN A 42 -58.90 28.44 -7.79
N SER A 43 -58.60 28.89 -6.57
CA SER A 43 -58.77 28.14 -5.31
C SER A 43 -60.22 28.22 -4.77
N PRO A 44 -60.59 27.52 -3.67
CA PRO A 44 -60.34 28.04 -2.32
C PRO A 44 -60.01 27.01 -1.20
N ALA A 45 -59.47 27.55 -0.10
CA ALA A 45 -59.02 26.95 1.19
C ALA A 45 -60.11 26.17 1.98
N THR A 46 -59.83 25.28 2.95
CA THR A 46 -59.33 25.47 4.36
C THR A 46 -59.43 24.10 5.12
N PRO A 47 -58.99 23.89 6.39
CA PRO A 47 -57.69 24.06 7.10
C PRO A 47 -57.25 22.71 7.82
N PRO A 48 -56.31 22.65 8.79
CA PRO A 48 -55.43 21.49 9.04
C PRO A 48 -55.89 20.52 10.13
N ASP A 49 -55.37 19.29 10.11
CA ASP A 49 -55.26 18.44 11.30
C ASP A 49 -53.85 17.81 11.39
N GLU A 50 -53.17 18.12 12.49
CA GLU A 50 -51.98 17.46 12.97
C GLU A 50 -52.31 16.02 13.36
N GLN A 51 -51.65 15.04 12.72
CA GLN A 51 -51.19 13.77 13.33
C GLN A 51 -50.67 12.87 12.19
N GLY A 52 -49.38 12.94 11.94
CA GLY A 52 -48.69 12.12 10.96
C GLY A 52 -47.29 11.83 11.47
N GLN A 53 -47.22 10.83 12.33
CA GLN A 53 -46.05 10.14 12.83
C GLN A 53 -44.90 10.19 11.80
N GLY A 54 -43.86 10.95 12.12
CA GLY A 54 -42.65 10.98 11.31
C GLY A 54 -42.00 9.61 11.35
N ASP A 55 -42.24 8.79 10.34
CA ASP A 55 -41.35 7.71 9.95
C ASP A 55 -40.08 8.38 9.39
N ALA A 56 -39.19 8.77 10.31
CA ALA A 56 -37.79 8.91 9.96
C ALA A 56 -37.33 7.52 9.46
N PRO A 57 -36.71 7.42 8.27
CA PRO A 57 -36.08 6.18 7.87
C PRO A 57 -35.12 5.73 8.98
N PRO A 58 -35.03 4.43 9.31
CA PRO A 58 -34.08 3.97 10.31
C PRO A 58 -32.69 4.48 9.92
N GLN A 59 -32.03 5.18 10.83
CA GLN A 59 -30.66 5.65 10.65
C GLN A 59 -29.78 4.44 10.30
N LEU A 60 -29.34 4.36 9.05
CA LEU A 60 -28.37 3.38 8.53
C LEU A 60 -26.96 3.70 9.05
N GLU A 61 -26.78 3.82 10.38
CA GLU A 61 -25.51 4.33 10.93
C GLU A 61 -24.61 3.25 11.59
N ASP A 62 -24.98 1.97 11.57
CA ASP A 62 -24.21 0.91 12.27
C ASP A 62 -24.04 -0.40 11.49
N GLU A 63 -24.06 -0.37 10.15
CA GLU A 63 -23.71 -1.56 9.38
C GLU A 63 -22.18 -1.77 9.36
N GLU A 64 -21.72 -2.94 9.81
CA GLU A 64 -20.30 -3.32 9.79
C GLU A 64 -19.78 -3.26 8.34
N PRO A 65 -18.66 -2.56 8.07
CA PRO A 65 -18.10 -2.49 6.73
C PRO A 65 -17.79 -3.88 6.17
N ALA A 66 -18.19 -4.13 4.93
CA ALA A 66 -17.95 -5.40 4.28
C ALA A 66 -16.44 -5.72 4.17
N PHE A 67 -16.07 -6.94 4.57
CA PHE A 67 -14.71 -7.46 4.46
C PHE A 67 -14.71 -8.90 3.87
N PRO A 68 -13.68 -9.33 3.12
CA PRO A 68 -13.65 -10.66 2.47
C PRO A 68 -13.46 -11.84 3.45
N HIS A 69 -14.52 -12.23 4.16
CA HIS A 69 -14.47 -13.25 5.20
C HIS A 69 -14.04 -14.64 4.70
N THR A 70 -14.47 -15.02 3.49
CA THR A 70 -14.10 -16.31 2.90
C THR A 70 -12.60 -16.38 2.62
N ASP A 71 -12.01 -15.30 2.09
CA ASP A 71 -10.58 -15.24 1.80
C ASP A 71 -9.75 -15.14 3.09
N LEU A 72 -10.26 -14.43 4.11
CA LEU A 72 -9.63 -14.38 5.43
C LEU A 72 -9.51 -15.78 6.05
N ALA A 73 -10.61 -16.55 6.04
CA ALA A 73 -10.61 -17.91 6.57
C ALA A 73 -9.67 -18.85 5.80
N LYS A 74 -9.60 -18.71 4.47
CA LYS A 74 -8.65 -19.48 3.64
C LYS A 74 -7.21 -19.11 3.92
N LEU A 75 -6.89 -17.81 4.03
CA LEU A 75 -5.56 -17.34 4.38
C LEU A 75 -5.13 -17.90 5.73
N ASP A 76 -6.01 -17.84 6.73
CA ASP A 76 -5.77 -18.38 8.07
C ASP A 76 -5.45 -19.89 8.02
N ASP A 77 -6.17 -20.68 7.22
CA ASP A 77 -5.82 -22.09 7.04
C ASP A 77 -4.44 -22.24 6.37
N MET A 78 -4.17 -21.49 5.30
CA MET A 78 -2.90 -21.58 4.55
C MET A 78 -1.67 -21.26 5.42
N ILE A 79 -1.72 -20.19 6.22
CA ILE A 79 -0.58 -19.76 7.04
C ILE A 79 -0.32 -20.68 8.23
N ASN A 80 -1.33 -21.43 8.68
CA ASN A 80 -1.22 -22.36 9.82
C ASN A 80 -0.85 -23.80 9.40
N ARG A 81 -0.78 -24.10 8.10
CA ARG A 81 -0.35 -25.41 7.61
C ARG A 81 1.11 -25.71 7.96
N PRO A 82 1.45 -26.94 8.43
CA PRO A 82 2.83 -27.35 8.70
C PRO A 82 3.75 -27.26 7.48
N ARG A 83 3.20 -27.58 6.29
CA ARG A 83 3.83 -27.33 5.00
C ARG A 83 3.14 -26.14 4.35
N TRP A 84 3.61 -24.95 4.68
CA TRP A 84 3.02 -23.72 4.19
C TRP A 84 3.32 -23.51 2.70
N VAL A 85 2.40 -22.83 2.02
CA VAL A 85 2.56 -22.37 0.63
C VAL A 85 2.38 -20.87 0.64
N VAL A 86 3.26 -20.16 -0.07
CA VAL A 86 3.28 -18.70 -0.10
C VAL A 86 1.98 -18.16 -0.72
N PRO A 87 1.11 -17.45 0.04
CA PRO A 87 -0.24 -17.07 -0.42
C PRO A 87 -0.21 -15.78 -1.27
N VAL A 88 0.65 -15.71 -2.28
CA VAL A 88 0.93 -14.45 -3.00
C VAL A 88 0.40 -14.41 -4.41
N LEU A 89 -0.29 -15.45 -4.88
CA LEU A 89 -0.74 -15.53 -6.26
C LEU A 89 -1.67 -14.34 -6.62
N PRO A 90 -1.64 -13.88 -7.88
CA PRO A 90 -2.49 -12.77 -8.31
C PRO A 90 -3.97 -13.06 -8.05
N LYS A 91 -4.68 -12.08 -7.47
CA LYS A 91 -6.08 -12.20 -7.02
C LYS A 91 -6.31 -13.30 -5.98
N GLY A 92 -5.22 -13.76 -5.33
CA GLY A 92 -5.28 -14.67 -4.20
C GLY A 92 -5.66 -13.96 -2.91
N GLU A 93 -5.77 -14.73 -1.84
CA GLU A 93 -6.33 -14.30 -0.56
C GLU A 93 -5.59 -13.09 0.02
N LEU A 94 -4.26 -13.12 0.05
CA LEU A 94 -3.46 -12.02 0.63
C LEU A 94 -3.65 -10.70 -0.14
N GLU A 95 -3.69 -10.75 -1.47
CA GLU A 95 -3.87 -9.55 -2.31
C GLU A 95 -5.26 -8.96 -2.09
N VAL A 96 -6.30 -9.79 -2.14
CA VAL A 96 -7.70 -9.38 -1.93
C VAL A 96 -7.90 -8.75 -0.54
N LEU A 97 -7.33 -9.37 0.49
CA LEU A 97 -7.44 -8.86 1.86
C LEU A 97 -6.64 -7.56 2.06
N LEU A 98 -5.46 -7.43 1.45
CA LEU A 98 -4.70 -6.18 1.44
C LEU A 98 -5.47 -5.04 0.77
N GLU A 99 -6.09 -5.29 -0.38
CA GLU A 99 -6.86 -4.27 -1.10
C GLU A 99 -8.08 -3.80 -0.29
N ALA A 100 -8.83 -4.73 0.30
CA ALA A 100 -9.95 -4.40 1.19
C ALA A 100 -9.48 -3.63 2.44
N ALA A 101 -8.39 -4.07 3.06
CA ALA A 101 -7.79 -3.40 4.22
C ALA A 101 -7.36 -1.96 3.92
N ILE A 102 -6.72 -1.72 2.77
CA ILE A 102 -6.28 -0.39 2.34
C ILE A 102 -7.50 0.52 2.14
N ASP A 103 -8.54 0.03 1.47
CA ASP A 103 -9.77 0.79 1.23
C ASP A 103 -10.46 1.19 2.54
N LEU A 104 -10.64 0.24 3.47
CA LEU A 104 -11.21 0.52 4.78
C LEU A 104 -10.35 1.48 5.61
N SER A 105 -9.03 1.32 5.59
CA SER A 105 -8.10 2.18 6.34
C SER A 105 -8.12 3.62 5.83
N LYS A 106 -8.15 3.82 4.50
CA LYS A 106 -8.26 5.16 3.90
C LYS A 106 -9.58 5.85 4.24
N LYS A 107 -10.66 5.08 4.45
CA LYS A 107 -11.97 5.59 4.87
C LYS A 107 -12.12 5.73 6.39
N GLY A 108 -11.13 5.28 7.17
CA GLY A 108 -11.22 5.21 8.63
C GLY A 108 -12.29 4.23 9.13
N LEU A 109 -12.68 3.27 8.31
CA LEU A 109 -13.72 2.27 8.61
C LEU A 109 -13.12 0.93 9.07
N ASP A 110 -11.80 0.75 8.98
CA ASP A 110 -11.11 -0.47 9.40
C ASP A 110 -11.37 -0.81 10.86
N VAL A 111 -11.49 0.20 11.73
CA VAL A 111 -11.76 0.04 13.17
C VAL A 111 -13.17 -0.48 13.47
N LYS A 112 -14.10 -0.36 12.52
CA LYS A 112 -15.47 -0.88 12.65
C LYS A 112 -15.60 -2.32 12.14
N SER A 113 -14.56 -2.88 11.51
CA SER A 113 -14.58 -4.25 10.98
C SER A 113 -13.65 -5.15 11.78
N GLU A 114 -14.21 -6.07 12.57
CA GLU A 114 -13.43 -6.99 13.38
C GLU A 114 -12.57 -7.93 12.51
N ALA A 115 -13.11 -8.32 11.34
CA ALA A 115 -12.37 -9.13 10.37
C ALA A 115 -11.13 -8.40 9.83
N CYS A 116 -11.23 -7.10 9.54
CA CYS A 116 -10.09 -6.28 9.13
C CYS A 116 -9.05 -6.14 10.24
N GLN A 117 -9.50 -5.88 11.48
CA GLN A 117 -8.60 -5.77 12.63
C GLN A 117 -7.87 -7.09 12.93
N ARG A 118 -8.58 -8.23 12.83
CA ARG A 118 -7.97 -9.56 12.94
C ARG A 118 -6.95 -9.81 11.84
N PHE A 119 -7.25 -9.41 10.60
CA PHE A 119 -6.29 -9.52 9.51
C PHE A 119 -4.99 -8.75 9.82
N PHE A 120 -5.06 -7.54 10.39
CA PHE A 120 -3.86 -6.78 10.79
C PHE A 120 -3.04 -7.47 11.85
N ARG A 121 -3.68 -8.00 12.90
CA ARG A 121 -2.98 -8.63 14.03
C ARG A 121 -2.34 -9.94 13.61
N ASP A 122 -3.08 -10.78 12.89
CA ASP A 122 -2.71 -12.17 12.66
C ASP A 122 -2.33 -12.41 11.19
N GLY A 123 -3.33 -12.52 10.31
CA GLY A 123 -3.16 -12.99 8.94
C GLY A 123 -2.09 -12.25 8.15
N LEU A 124 -2.07 -10.92 8.24
CA LEU A 124 -1.09 -10.06 7.58
C LEU A 124 0.31 -10.21 8.20
N THR A 125 0.40 -10.10 9.53
CA THR A 125 1.65 -10.17 10.29
C THR A 125 2.36 -11.49 10.08
N ILE A 126 1.64 -12.61 10.21
CA ILE A 126 2.19 -13.94 10.03
C ILE A 126 2.62 -14.16 8.58
N SER A 127 1.79 -13.74 7.61
CA SER A 127 2.08 -13.89 6.18
C SER A 127 3.39 -13.20 5.81
N PHE A 128 3.52 -11.90 6.08
CA PHE A 128 4.72 -11.15 5.71
C PHE A 128 5.95 -11.55 6.52
N THR A 129 5.77 -11.92 7.80
CA THR A 129 6.87 -12.47 8.59
C THR A 129 7.48 -13.69 7.92
N LYS A 130 6.65 -14.67 7.54
CA LYS A 130 7.12 -15.86 6.83
C LYS A 130 7.72 -15.49 5.47
N ILE A 131 6.99 -14.73 4.65
CA ILE A 131 7.41 -14.36 3.29
C ILE A 131 8.79 -13.68 3.26
N LEU A 132 9.06 -12.73 4.16
CA LEU A 132 10.27 -11.91 4.13
C LEU A 132 11.48 -12.58 4.81
N THR A 133 11.24 -13.60 5.63
CA THR A 133 12.27 -14.26 6.44
C THR A 133 12.50 -15.74 6.13
N ASP A 134 11.72 -16.35 5.22
CA ASP A 134 11.86 -17.77 4.89
C ASP A 134 13.19 -18.07 4.17
N GLU A 135 13.89 -19.10 4.64
CA GLU A 135 15.15 -19.60 4.06
C GLU A 135 14.95 -20.24 2.68
N ALA A 136 13.74 -20.71 2.37
CA ALA A 136 13.36 -21.29 1.08
C ALA A 136 13.19 -20.24 -0.03
N VAL A 137 13.44 -18.95 0.24
CA VAL A 137 13.36 -17.87 -0.74
C VAL A 137 14.12 -18.19 -2.04
N SER A 138 15.25 -18.89 -1.94
CA SER A 138 16.07 -19.27 -3.10
C SER A 138 15.46 -20.34 -4.00
N GLY A 139 14.47 -21.09 -3.49
CA GLY A 139 13.75 -22.15 -4.21
C GLY A 139 12.46 -21.67 -4.87
N TRP A 140 12.06 -20.42 -4.67
CA TRP A 140 10.85 -19.88 -5.29
C TRP A 140 11.10 -19.49 -6.75
N LYS A 141 10.06 -19.64 -7.58
CA LYS A 141 10.11 -19.20 -8.97
C LYS A 141 10.07 -17.67 -9.04
N PHE A 142 10.67 -17.08 -10.08
CA PHE A 142 10.74 -15.62 -10.24
C PHE A 142 9.37 -14.93 -10.18
N GLU A 143 8.33 -15.56 -10.74
CA GLU A 143 6.96 -15.05 -10.71
C GLU A 143 6.43 -14.90 -9.28
N ILE A 144 6.81 -15.80 -8.36
CA ILE A 144 6.47 -15.72 -6.94
C ILE A 144 7.15 -14.52 -6.30
N HIS A 145 8.42 -14.26 -6.61
CA HIS A 145 9.10 -13.05 -6.13
C HIS A 145 8.44 -11.76 -6.62
N ARG A 146 8.01 -11.72 -7.89
CA ARG A 146 7.25 -10.59 -8.45
C ARG A 146 5.93 -10.39 -7.70
N CYS A 147 5.24 -11.47 -7.38
CA CYS A 147 4.02 -11.40 -6.59
C CYS A 147 4.26 -10.92 -5.15
N ILE A 148 5.34 -11.37 -4.52
CA ILE A 148 5.74 -10.91 -3.18
C ILE A 148 5.98 -9.40 -3.20
N ILE A 149 6.84 -8.89 -4.08
CA ILE A 149 7.17 -7.46 -4.10
C ILE A 149 5.93 -6.59 -4.39
N ASN A 150 5.03 -7.04 -5.29
CA ASN A 150 3.77 -6.35 -5.55
C ASN A 150 2.86 -6.29 -4.32
N ASN A 151 2.81 -7.36 -3.53
CA ASN A 151 2.08 -7.36 -2.25
C ASN A 151 2.80 -6.52 -1.19
N THR A 152 4.13 -6.48 -1.16
CA THR A 152 4.88 -5.59 -0.27
C THR A 152 4.65 -4.11 -0.60
N HIS A 153 4.47 -3.75 -1.88
CA HIS A 153 4.03 -2.40 -2.26
C HIS A 153 2.64 -2.05 -1.70
N ARG A 154 1.72 -3.02 -1.63
CA ARG A 154 0.40 -2.83 -0.98
C ARG A 154 0.53 -2.74 0.53
N LEU A 155 1.40 -3.54 1.15
CA LEU A 155 1.71 -3.44 2.57
C LEU A 155 2.23 -2.03 2.93
N VAL A 156 3.19 -1.49 2.16
CA VAL A 156 3.68 -0.12 2.38
C VAL A 156 2.55 0.90 2.31
N GLU A 157 1.63 0.74 1.35
CA GLU A 157 0.47 1.62 1.22
C GLU A 157 -0.49 1.54 2.41
N LEU A 158 -0.75 0.34 2.92
CA LEU A 158 -1.52 0.13 4.14
C LEU A 158 -0.84 0.76 5.35
N CYS A 159 0.47 0.55 5.52
CA CYS A 159 1.26 1.15 6.59
C CYS A 159 1.18 2.67 6.56
N VAL A 160 1.27 3.30 5.38
CA VAL A 160 1.14 4.77 5.23
C VAL A 160 -0.26 5.24 5.61
N ALA A 161 -1.32 4.56 5.14
CA ALA A 161 -2.70 4.89 5.48
C ALA A 161 -2.95 4.85 7.00
N LYS A 162 -2.24 3.96 7.71
CA LYS A 162 -2.37 3.74 9.15
C LYS A 162 -1.30 4.44 10.01
N LEU A 163 -0.34 5.14 9.40
CA LEU A 163 0.86 5.65 10.07
C LEU A 163 0.54 6.68 11.17
N ALA A 164 -0.58 7.40 11.03
CA ALA A 164 -1.02 8.40 11.99
C ALA A 164 -1.74 7.82 13.23
N GLN A 165 -1.92 6.50 13.32
CA GLN A 165 -2.65 5.86 14.44
C GLN A 165 -1.79 4.91 15.29
N ASP A 166 -0.46 4.94 15.16
CA ASP A 166 0.49 4.18 15.99
C ASP A 166 0.21 2.68 16.07
N TRP A 167 -0.22 2.09 14.95
CA TRP A 167 -0.57 0.67 14.92
C TRP A 167 0.68 -0.21 14.91
N PHE A 168 1.14 -0.63 16.10
CA PHE A 168 2.39 -1.36 16.30
C PHE A 168 2.62 -2.54 15.35
N PRO A 169 1.65 -3.46 15.12
CA PRO A 169 1.86 -4.57 14.17
C PRO A 169 2.22 -4.09 12.76
N LEU A 170 1.62 -2.99 12.29
CA LEU A 170 1.91 -2.41 10.98
C LEU A 170 3.25 -1.67 10.96
N LEU A 171 3.66 -1.05 12.07
CA LEU A 171 4.99 -0.42 12.20
C LEU A 171 6.11 -1.49 12.19
N GLU A 172 5.89 -2.61 12.87
CA GLU A 172 6.82 -3.74 12.84
C GLU A 172 6.92 -4.39 11.47
N LEU A 173 5.80 -4.56 10.78
CA LEU A 173 5.78 -5.02 9.39
C LEU A 173 6.48 -4.05 8.44
N LEU A 174 6.30 -2.74 8.63
CA LEU A 174 7.02 -1.72 7.85
C LEU A 174 8.53 -1.84 8.08
N ALA A 175 8.96 -2.03 9.34
CA ALA A 175 10.37 -2.25 9.65
C ALA A 175 10.90 -3.50 8.95
N MET A 176 10.17 -4.61 8.99
CA MET A 176 10.57 -5.84 8.31
C MET A 176 10.63 -5.69 6.79
N ALA A 177 9.64 -5.00 6.20
CA ALA A 177 9.55 -4.75 4.76
C ALA A 177 10.68 -3.84 4.25
N LEU A 178 11.14 -2.89 5.07
CA LEU A 178 12.23 -1.98 4.72
C LEU A 178 13.61 -2.45 5.19
N ASN A 179 13.71 -3.54 5.94
CA ASN A 179 14.98 -4.06 6.44
C ASN A 179 15.87 -4.61 5.29
N PRO A 180 17.00 -3.97 4.93
CA PRO A 180 17.86 -4.43 3.84
C PRO A 180 18.50 -5.81 4.05
N HIS A 181 18.43 -6.32 5.29
CA HIS A 181 19.00 -7.61 5.70
C HIS A 181 17.96 -8.74 5.79
N CYS A 182 16.68 -8.50 5.45
CA CYS A 182 15.73 -9.60 5.37
C CYS A 182 16.09 -10.57 4.23
N LYS A 183 15.68 -11.83 4.33
CA LYS A 183 16.06 -12.89 3.38
C LYS A 183 15.65 -12.56 1.96
N PHE A 184 14.48 -11.95 1.79
CA PHE A 184 13.97 -11.53 0.49
C PHE A 184 14.85 -10.46 -0.19
N HIS A 185 15.27 -9.42 0.55
CA HIS A 185 16.12 -8.34 0.03
C HIS A 185 17.59 -8.75 -0.14
N LEU A 186 18.06 -9.72 0.64
CA LEU A 186 19.38 -10.32 0.43
C LEU A 186 19.40 -11.12 -0.88
N TYR A 187 18.42 -12.01 -1.09
CA TYR A 187 18.33 -12.82 -2.30
C TYR A 187 18.16 -11.96 -3.58
N ASN A 188 17.35 -10.91 -3.51
CA ASN A 188 17.10 -10.00 -4.64
C ASN A 188 18.05 -8.80 -4.70
N GLY A 189 19.19 -8.84 -4.01
CA GLY A 189 20.06 -7.67 -3.84
C GLY A 189 20.64 -7.08 -5.14
N THR A 190 20.71 -7.88 -6.21
CA THR A 190 21.22 -7.46 -7.53
C THR A 190 20.15 -6.85 -8.44
N ARG A 191 18.87 -6.85 -8.02
CA ARG A 191 17.77 -6.32 -8.84
C ARG A 191 17.88 -4.81 -8.99
N PRO A 192 17.78 -4.24 -10.21
CA PRO A 192 17.75 -2.80 -10.41
C PRO A 192 16.44 -2.22 -9.88
N SER A 193 16.45 -0.92 -9.60
CA SER A 193 15.26 -0.15 -9.19
C SER A 193 14.46 0.25 -10.41
N GLU A 194 13.13 0.15 -10.34
CA GLU A 194 12.23 0.69 -11.37
C GLU A 194 12.08 2.22 -11.22
N THR A 195 12.15 2.74 -10.00
CA THR A 195 12.05 4.17 -9.68
C THR A 195 13.33 4.97 -9.93
N VAL A 196 14.48 4.28 -9.97
CA VAL A 196 15.79 4.88 -10.25
C VAL A 196 16.45 4.16 -11.44
N PRO A 197 16.03 4.45 -12.69
CA PRO A 197 16.60 3.82 -13.88
C PRO A 197 18.09 4.13 -14.04
N ALA A 198 18.85 3.17 -14.58
CA ALA A 198 20.27 3.35 -14.84
C ALA A 198 20.52 4.54 -15.78
N GLY A 199 21.33 5.51 -15.34
CA GLY A 199 21.68 6.70 -16.11
C GLY A 199 20.66 7.85 -16.02
N ALA A 200 19.58 7.71 -15.25
CA ALA A 200 18.65 8.81 -15.01
C ALA A 200 19.30 9.90 -14.12
N GLN A 201 19.30 11.15 -14.59
CA GLN A 201 19.70 12.33 -13.82
C GLN A 201 18.46 12.93 -13.15
N LEU A 202 17.93 12.22 -12.15
CA LEU A 202 16.83 12.72 -11.33
C LEU A 202 17.37 13.69 -10.28
N ALA A 203 16.62 14.75 -9.99
CA ALA A 203 17.02 15.70 -8.95
C ALA A 203 16.96 15.03 -7.57
N GLU A 204 17.71 15.55 -6.60
CA GLU A 204 17.80 14.92 -5.28
C GLU A 204 16.52 15.07 -4.45
N ASP A 205 15.75 16.13 -4.70
CA ASP A 205 14.45 16.42 -4.10
C ASP A 205 13.27 15.69 -4.77
N GLU A 206 13.48 15.09 -5.93
CA GLU A 206 12.49 14.24 -6.62
C GLU A 206 12.43 12.80 -6.06
N LEU A 207 13.50 12.34 -5.39
CA LEU A 207 13.61 10.97 -4.91
C LEU A 207 13.83 10.91 -3.41
N TYR A 208 13.22 9.90 -2.80
CA TYR A 208 13.35 9.65 -1.37
C TYR A 208 14.49 8.70 -1.02
N ALA A 209 14.77 7.75 -1.91
CA ALA A 209 15.80 6.75 -1.75
C ALA A 209 16.56 6.46 -3.04
N ARG A 210 17.83 6.06 -2.89
CA ARG A 210 18.73 5.63 -3.96
C ARG A 210 19.61 4.47 -3.50
N PRO A 211 20.10 3.62 -4.42
CA PRO A 211 21.09 2.60 -4.08
C PRO A 211 22.39 3.22 -3.55
N PRO A 212 22.94 2.75 -2.41
CA PRO A 212 24.24 3.20 -1.91
C PRO A 212 25.42 2.61 -2.69
N ASP A 213 25.29 1.39 -3.20
CA ASP A 213 26.30 0.69 -3.99
C ASP A 213 25.68 0.13 -5.29
N PRO A 214 26.16 0.53 -6.49
CA PRO A 214 25.69 0.00 -7.76
C PRO A 214 25.84 -1.53 -7.92
N ARG A 215 26.72 -2.18 -7.16
CA ARG A 215 26.95 -3.64 -7.22
C ARG A 215 25.90 -4.44 -6.48
N SER A 216 25.25 -3.84 -5.49
CA SER A 216 24.17 -4.43 -4.70
C SER A 216 23.05 -3.41 -4.57
N PRO A 217 22.38 -3.08 -5.70
CA PRO A 217 21.49 -1.94 -5.77
C PRO A 217 20.26 -2.06 -4.86
N LYS A 218 19.86 -3.30 -4.51
CA LYS A 218 18.62 -3.61 -3.79
C LYS A 218 17.43 -2.80 -4.31
N GLY A 219 17.25 -2.81 -5.62
CA GLY A 219 16.32 -1.90 -6.30
C GLY A 219 14.89 -1.99 -5.81
N TRP A 220 14.40 -3.19 -5.49
CA TRP A 220 13.07 -3.37 -4.92
C TRP A 220 12.91 -2.74 -3.53
N LEU A 221 13.95 -2.72 -2.70
CA LEU A 221 13.90 -1.97 -1.43
C LEU A 221 13.84 -0.46 -1.70
N VAL A 222 14.65 0.05 -2.63
CA VAL A 222 14.60 1.46 -3.04
C VAL A 222 13.21 1.84 -3.54
N ASP A 223 12.59 0.99 -4.36
CA ASP A 223 11.24 1.21 -4.89
C ASP A 223 10.17 1.23 -3.77
N LEU A 224 10.32 0.41 -2.72
CA LEU A 224 9.43 0.45 -1.55
C LEU A 224 9.58 1.75 -0.75
N ILE A 225 10.81 2.23 -0.53
CA ILE A 225 11.06 3.48 0.19
C ILE A 225 10.56 4.68 -0.63
N ASN A 226 10.79 4.68 -1.94
CA ASN A 226 10.24 5.70 -2.84
C ASN A 226 8.71 5.65 -2.85
N LYS A 227 8.08 4.46 -2.86
CA LYS A 227 6.62 4.34 -2.73
C LYS A 227 6.14 4.96 -1.42
N PHE A 228 6.77 4.66 -0.28
CA PHE A 228 6.44 5.26 1.01
C PHE A 228 6.45 6.79 0.94
N GLY A 229 7.48 7.38 0.33
CA GLY A 229 7.57 8.83 0.15
C GLY A 229 6.52 9.40 -0.79
N THR A 230 6.26 8.76 -1.94
CA THR A 230 5.24 9.22 -2.91
C THR A 230 3.83 9.22 -2.34
N LEU A 231 3.57 8.38 -1.33
CA LEU A 231 2.32 8.33 -0.57
C LEU A 231 2.29 9.34 0.59
N ASN A 232 3.21 10.30 0.61
CA ASN A 232 3.37 11.30 1.66
C ASN A 232 3.78 10.73 3.04
N GLY A 233 4.27 9.49 3.10
CA GLY A 233 4.60 8.80 4.34
C GLY A 233 5.65 9.53 5.19
N PHE A 234 6.67 10.13 4.56
CA PHE A 234 7.69 10.89 5.28
C PHE A 234 7.16 12.18 5.88
N GLN A 235 6.22 12.84 5.20
CA GLN A 235 5.57 14.04 5.75
C GLN A 235 4.67 13.67 6.93
N ILE A 236 3.86 12.61 6.79
CA ILE A 236 3.02 12.10 7.89
C ILE A 236 3.90 11.74 9.09
N LEU A 237 5.01 11.02 8.87
CA LEU A 237 5.99 10.68 9.91
C LEU A 237 6.51 11.94 10.60
N HIS A 238 7.05 12.89 9.82
CA HIS A 238 7.57 14.16 10.33
C HIS A 238 6.53 14.90 11.19
N ASP A 239 5.30 15.00 10.71
CA ASP A 239 4.20 15.69 11.39
C ASP A 239 3.81 15.00 12.71
N ARG A 240 3.95 13.67 12.82
CA ARG A 240 3.76 12.96 14.10
C ARG A 240 4.73 13.43 15.18
N PHE A 241 5.96 13.78 14.80
CA PHE A 241 6.96 14.29 15.75
C PHE A 241 6.82 15.79 16.00
N MET A 242 6.50 16.58 14.98
CA MET A 242 6.57 18.04 15.08
C MET A 242 5.26 18.69 15.56
N ASN A 243 4.10 18.06 15.36
CA ASN A 243 2.81 18.69 15.65
C ASN A 243 2.24 18.34 17.05
N GLY A 244 3.08 17.95 18.00
CA GLY A 244 2.67 17.73 19.39
C GLY A 244 1.73 16.55 19.61
N SER A 245 1.82 15.50 18.78
CA SER A 245 1.13 14.23 19.06
C SER A 245 1.60 13.64 20.40
N ALA A 246 0.74 12.89 21.09
CA ALA A 246 1.11 12.17 22.30
C ALA A 246 2.12 11.07 21.97
N LEU A 247 3.41 11.41 22.00
CA LEU A 247 4.51 10.48 21.81
C LEU A 247 4.94 9.88 23.15
N ASN A 248 5.33 8.61 23.10
CA ASN A 248 6.05 7.93 24.17
C ASN A 248 7.27 7.21 23.59
N VAL A 249 8.12 6.64 24.44
CA VAL A 249 9.38 6.02 24.02
C VAL A 249 9.14 4.87 23.04
N GLN A 250 8.12 4.03 23.29
CA GLN A 250 7.77 2.90 22.42
C GLN A 250 7.29 3.35 21.03
N ILE A 251 6.45 4.38 20.96
CA ILE A 251 5.94 4.94 19.69
C ILE A 251 7.10 5.56 18.90
N ILE A 252 7.96 6.35 19.57
CA ILE A 252 9.15 6.95 18.94
C ILE A 252 10.04 5.86 18.34
N ALA A 253 10.35 4.82 19.12
CA ALA A 253 11.15 3.69 18.66
C ALA A 253 10.51 2.97 17.47
N ALA A 254 9.21 2.67 17.55
CA ALA A 254 8.48 1.98 16.49
C ALA A 254 8.39 2.78 15.18
N LEU A 255 8.20 4.11 15.27
CA LEU A 255 8.12 5.00 14.11
C LEU A 255 9.48 5.19 13.41
N ILE A 256 10.59 5.24 14.17
CA ILE A 256 11.93 5.47 13.61
C ILE A 256 12.57 4.17 13.11
N LYS A 257 12.28 3.03 13.75
CA LYS A 257 12.93 1.73 13.48
C LYS A 257 12.99 1.35 11.99
N PRO A 258 11.93 1.46 11.16
CA PRO A 258 12.02 1.09 9.75
C PRO A 258 13.12 1.85 8.99
N PHE A 259 13.24 3.15 9.27
CA PHE A 259 14.17 4.04 8.56
C PHE A 259 15.57 3.98 9.15
N GLY A 260 15.69 3.71 10.44
CA GLY A 260 16.97 3.36 11.06
C GLY A 260 17.59 2.08 10.48
N GLN A 261 16.79 1.15 9.97
CA GLN A 261 17.29 -0.06 9.30
C GLN A 261 17.70 0.18 7.86
N CYS A 262 17.05 1.09 7.14
CA CYS A 262 17.32 1.37 5.73
C CYS A 262 17.99 2.73 5.48
N TYR A 263 18.60 3.34 6.50
CA TYR A 263 19.10 4.71 6.43
C TYR A 263 20.13 4.94 5.31
N GLU A 264 20.96 3.93 5.00
CA GLU A 264 21.95 3.98 3.93
C GLU A 264 21.33 4.17 2.53
N PHE A 265 20.03 3.89 2.37
CA PHE A 265 19.31 4.05 1.11
C PHE A 265 18.62 5.41 0.98
N LEU A 266 18.47 6.17 2.06
CA LEU A 266 17.78 7.47 2.03
C LEU A 266 18.65 8.52 1.32
N THR A 267 18.01 9.38 0.52
CA THR A 267 18.70 10.54 -0.06
C THR A 267 19.05 11.57 1.02
N LEU A 268 20.09 12.38 0.80
CA LEU A 268 20.45 13.43 1.75
C LEU A 268 19.31 14.44 1.91
N HIS A 269 18.57 14.72 0.83
CA HIS A 269 17.36 15.53 0.88
C HIS A 269 16.35 14.96 1.88
N THR A 270 16.03 13.67 1.79
CA THR A 270 15.06 13.02 2.68
C THR A 270 15.51 13.06 4.14
N VAL A 271 16.78 12.77 4.39
CA VAL A 271 17.35 12.84 5.75
C VAL A 271 17.25 14.25 6.30
N LYS A 272 17.71 15.26 5.57
CA LYS A 272 17.69 16.66 6.00
C LYS A 272 16.28 17.20 6.22
N LYS A 273 15.35 16.86 5.31
CA LYS A 273 13.99 17.41 5.34
C LYS A 273 13.14 16.79 6.44
N TYR A 274 13.19 15.46 6.59
CA TYR A 274 12.24 14.75 7.45
C TYR A 274 12.86 14.20 8.73
N PHE A 275 14.11 13.73 8.70
CA PHE A 275 14.72 13.06 9.85
C PHE A 275 15.57 13.97 10.73
N LEU A 276 16.23 14.98 10.17
CA LEU A 276 17.06 15.89 10.97
C LEU A 276 16.25 16.57 12.10
N PRO A 277 15.04 17.11 11.87
CA PRO A 277 14.21 17.65 12.96
C PRO A 277 13.83 16.61 14.01
N ILE A 278 13.57 15.36 13.59
CA ILE A 278 13.25 14.25 14.50
C ILE A 278 14.47 13.90 15.37
N ILE A 279 15.65 13.80 14.76
CA ILE A 279 16.91 13.48 15.44
C ILE A 279 17.30 14.56 16.45
N GLU A 280 16.99 15.83 16.18
CA GLU A 280 17.22 16.93 17.10
C GLU A 280 16.21 16.95 18.27
N MET A 281 14.96 16.57 17.99
CA MET A 281 13.88 16.58 18.99
C MET A 281 13.96 15.39 19.96
N VAL A 282 14.25 14.18 19.48
CA VAL A 282 14.20 12.95 20.31
C VAL A 282 15.10 13.02 21.55
N PRO A 283 16.37 13.49 21.50
CA PRO A 283 17.19 13.65 22.70
C PRO A 283 16.57 14.60 23.72
N GLN A 284 16.02 15.74 23.26
CA GLN A 284 15.35 16.70 24.13
C GLN A 284 14.10 16.10 24.78
N PHE A 285 13.35 15.28 24.04
CA PHE A 285 12.22 14.54 24.61
C PHE A 285 12.68 13.59 25.72
N LEU A 286 13.73 12.79 25.46
CA LEU A 286 14.25 11.81 26.43
C LEU A 286 14.81 12.48 27.69
N GLU A 287 15.48 13.62 27.56
CA GLU A 287 16.01 14.40 28.69
C GLU A 287 14.92 15.00 29.59
N ASN A 288 13.70 15.19 29.06
CA ASN A 288 12.58 15.77 29.79
C ASN A 288 11.60 14.72 30.36
N LEU A 289 11.89 13.43 30.23
CA LEU A 289 11.07 12.38 30.81
C LEU A 289 11.08 12.42 32.34
N THR A 290 9.91 12.32 32.94
CA THR A 290 9.76 12.22 34.39
C THR A 290 10.04 10.80 34.90
N ASP A 291 10.43 10.66 36.17
CA ASP A 291 10.61 9.36 36.83
C ASP A 291 9.38 8.45 36.71
N ASP A 292 8.18 9.03 36.72
CA ASP A 292 6.93 8.27 36.62
C ASP A 292 6.65 7.78 35.20
N GLU A 293 7.05 8.55 34.17
CA GLU A 293 7.01 8.10 32.77
C GLU A 293 8.03 6.99 32.54
N LEU A 294 9.27 7.16 33.02
CA LEU A 294 10.30 6.10 32.95
C LEU A 294 9.83 4.80 33.62
N LYS A 295 9.18 4.89 34.79
CA LYS A 295 8.59 3.72 35.47
C LYS A 295 7.43 3.09 34.69
N LYS A 296 6.65 3.87 33.94
CA LYS A 296 5.57 3.34 33.09
C LYS A 296 6.14 2.59 31.90
N GLU A 297 7.14 3.17 31.23
CA GLU A 297 7.82 2.56 30.08
C GLU A 297 8.48 1.22 30.46
N ALA A 298 9.20 1.16 31.59
CA ALA A 298 9.85 -0.07 32.07
C ALA A 298 8.88 -1.22 32.38
N LYS A 299 7.60 -0.93 32.67
CA LYS A 299 6.56 -1.94 32.91
C LYS A 299 5.92 -2.44 31.63
N ASN A 300 5.93 -1.64 30.56
CA ASN A 300 5.33 -2.00 29.28
C ASN A 300 6.21 -2.95 28.46
N GLU A 301 7.53 -3.00 28.68
CA GLU A 301 8.42 -3.99 28.03
C GLU A 301 8.27 -5.43 28.59
N ALA A 302 7.65 -5.60 29.76
CA ALA A 302 7.53 -6.89 30.43
C ALA A 302 6.24 -7.68 30.07
N LYS A 303 5.51 -7.24 29.04
CA LYS A 303 4.27 -7.87 28.54
C LYS A 303 4.36 -8.13 27.04
#